data_AF-A0AAV2MZ92-F1
#
_entry.id   AF-A0AAV2MZ92-F1
#
_cell.length_a   1.000
_cell.length_b   1.000
_cell.length_c   1.000
_cell.angle_alpha   90.00
_cell.angle_beta   90.00
_cell.angle_gamma   90.00
#
_symmetry.space_group_name_H-M   'P 1'
#
loop_
_entity.id
_entity.type
_entity.pdbx_description
1 polymer ?
#
loop_
_entity_poly.entity_id
_entity_poly.type
_entity_poly.pdbx_seq_one_letter_code
_entity_poly.pdbx_strand_id
1 'polypeptide(L)'
;MLIIKTYLEELLRFLDIAKESKADSIQQCIWHIHTHTKSLQGLQQPVDQWQTMLIHLAKKKLDFTEKRDWQNITKDRTPDNMPTMEEFLKFLTERCHTASA
;
A
#
# COMPACT_ATOMS: atom_id res chain seq x y z
N MET A 1 -21.97 11.92 -4.29
CA MET A 1 -20.82 12.70 -4.80
C MET A 1 -19.96 11.78 -5.67
N LEU A 2 -20.09 11.87 -6.99
CA LEU A 2 -19.53 10.91 -7.97
C LEU A 2 -17.99 10.78 -7.86
N ILE A 3 -17.31 11.89 -7.59
CA ILE A 3 -15.84 11.98 -7.52
C ILE A 3 -15.25 11.12 -6.38
N ILE A 4 -15.86 11.14 -5.18
CA ILE A 4 -15.42 10.28 -4.06
C ILE A 4 -15.53 8.81 -4.45
N LYS A 5 -16.67 8.43 -5.04
CA LYS A 5 -16.92 7.05 -5.46
C LYS A 5 -15.87 6.58 -6.47
N THR A 6 -15.57 7.40 -7.47
CA THR A 6 -14.52 7.09 -8.46
C THR A 6 -13.16 6.87 -7.80
N TYR A 7 -12.70 7.80 -6.95
CA TYR A 7 -11.41 7.63 -6.28
C TYR A 7 -11.37 6.44 -5.33
N LEU A 8 -12.49 6.11 -4.67
CA LEU A 8 -12.60 4.94 -3.82
C LEU A 8 -12.55 3.64 -4.63
N GLU A 9 -13.28 3.57 -5.74
CA GLU A 9 -13.27 2.41 -6.65
C GLU A 9 -11.87 2.19 -7.23
N GLU A 10 -11.19 3.25 -7.67
CA GLU A 10 -9.82 3.16 -8.18
C GLU A 10 -8.82 2.78 -7.07
N LEU A 11 -8.91 3.35 -5.87
CA LEU A 11 -8.07 2.94 -4.73
C LEU A 11 -8.21 1.44 -4.41
N LEU A 12 -9.44 0.93 -4.46
CA LEU A 12 -9.74 -0.48 -4.16
C LEU A 12 -9.35 -1.42 -5.31
N ARG A 13 -9.15 -0.92 -6.52
CA ARG A 13 -8.50 -1.63 -7.64
C ARG A 13 -6.98 -1.64 -7.43
N PHE A 14 -6.54 -2.31 -6.37
CA PHE A 14 -5.12 -2.52 -6.11
C PHE A 14 -4.43 -3.16 -7.32
N LEU A 15 -3.35 -2.53 -7.77
CA LEU A 15 -2.55 -3.02 -8.88
C LEU A 15 -1.94 -4.39 -8.55
N ASP A 16 -1.97 -5.29 -9.52
CA ASP A 16 -1.24 -6.55 -9.43
C ASP A 16 0.26 -6.29 -9.59
N ILE A 17 1.06 -6.86 -8.69
CA ILE A 17 2.52 -6.73 -8.75
C ILE A 17 3.02 -7.82 -9.69
N ALA A 18 3.32 -7.44 -10.94
CA ALA A 18 3.83 -8.36 -11.93
C ALA A 18 5.26 -8.78 -11.57
N LYS A 19 5.55 -10.09 -11.62
CA LYS A 19 6.87 -10.63 -11.26
C LYS A 19 7.97 -10.22 -12.23
N GLU A 20 7.61 -10.05 -13.51
CA GLU A 20 8.54 -9.78 -14.60
C GLU A 20 9.03 -8.33 -14.62
N SER A 21 8.24 -7.41 -14.07
CA SER A 21 8.53 -5.98 -13.92
C SER A 21 8.30 -5.56 -12.47
N LYS A 22 8.88 -6.30 -11.53
CA LYS A 22 8.58 -6.20 -10.10
C LYS A 22 8.85 -4.80 -9.53
N ALA A 23 10.01 -4.22 -9.84
CA ALA A 23 10.35 -2.87 -9.39
C ALA A 23 9.33 -1.84 -9.90
N ASP A 24 9.07 -1.81 -11.20
CA ASP A 24 8.11 -0.88 -11.83
C ASP A 24 6.69 -1.08 -11.28
N SER A 25 6.27 -2.33 -11.11
CA SER A 25 4.93 -2.66 -10.58
C SER A 25 4.78 -2.23 -9.12
N ILE A 26 5.83 -2.38 -8.30
CA ILE A 26 5.84 -1.88 -6.91
C ILE A 26 5.78 -0.35 -6.90
N GLN A 27 6.58 0.32 -7.73
CA GLN A 27 6.58 1.78 -7.84
C GLN A 27 5.22 2.33 -8.26
N GLN A 28 4.57 1.69 -9.24
CA GLN A 28 3.21 2.04 -9.66
C GLN A 28 2.20 1.82 -8.53
N CYS A 29 2.31 0.73 -7.78
CA CYS A 29 1.45 0.46 -6.62
C CYS A 29 1.60 1.54 -5.53
N ILE A 30 2.83 1.95 -5.21
CA ILE A 30 3.11 3.05 -4.26
C ILE A 30 2.45 4.35 -4.75
N TRP A 31 2.68 4.71 -6.01
CA TRP A 31 2.12 5.92 -6.60
C TRP A 31 0.59 5.89 -6.62
N HIS A 32 -0.02 4.76 -6.96
CA HIS A 32 -1.47 4.54 -7.00
C HIS A 32 -2.11 4.78 -5.63
N ILE A 33 -1.60 4.11 -4.60
CA ILE A 33 -2.11 4.24 -3.23
C ILE A 33 -1.94 5.68 -2.74
N HIS A 34 -0.77 6.28 -2.94
CA HIS A 34 -0.50 7.65 -2.51
C HIS A 34 -1.43 8.66 -3.21
N THR A 35 -1.58 8.55 -4.52
CA THR A 35 -2.39 9.48 -5.31
C THR A 35 -3.85 9.46 -4.87
N HIS A 36 -4.46 8.28 -4.79
CA HIS A 36 -5.88 8.18 -4.44
C HIS A 36 -6.16 8.54 -2.98
N THR A 37 -5.28 8.16 -2.05
CA THR A 37 -5.44 8.56 -0.65
C THR A 37 -5.30 10.07 -0.46
N LYS A 38 -4.35 10.73 -1.16
CA LYS A 38 -4.24 12.20 -1.15
C LYS A 38 -5.45 12.90 -1.75
N SER A 39 -5.98 12.40 -2.87
CA SER A 39 -7.20 12.94 -3.47
C SER A 39 -8.39 12.82 -2.51
N LEU A 40 -8.58 11.65 -1.90
CA LEU A 40 -9.67 11.41 -0.93
C LEU A 40 -9.50 12.25 0.34
N GLN A 41 -8.27 12.44 0.82
CA GLN A 41 -7.96 13.34 1.94
C GLN A 41 -8.37 14.79 1.62
N GLY A 42 -8.06 15.29 0.42
CA GLY A 42 -8.48 16.61 -0.04
C GLY A 42 -10.00 16.78 -0.13
N LEU A 43 -10.73 15.66 -0.29
CA LEU A 43 -12.19 15.58 -0.25
C LEU A 43 -12.73 15.27 1.16
N GLN A 44 -11.93 15.54 2.20
CA GLN A 44 -12.27 15.37 3.62
C GLN A 44 -12.68 13.93 3.99
N GLN A 45 -12.20 12.93 3.26
CA GLN A 45 -12.40 11.54 3.64
C GLN A 45 -11.36 11.11 4.68
N PRO A 46 -11.74 10.27 5.66
CA PRO A 46 -10.88 9.88 6.80
C PRO A 46 -9.88 8.78 6.42
N VAL A 47 -9.05 9.05 5.40
CA VAL A 47 -8.08 8.07 4.86
C VAL A 47 -7.04 7.61 5.87
N ASP A 48 -6.76 8.43 6.88
CA ASP A 48 -5.89 8.16 8.01
C ASP A 48 -6.42 7.02 8.90
N GLN A 49 -7.74 6.82 8.93
CA GLN A 49 -8.38 5.74 9.68
C GLN A 49 -8.42 4.42 8.89
N TRP A 50 -8.06 4.43 7.61
CA TRP A 50 -8.17 3.25 6.72
C TRP A 50 -6.88 2.44 6.64
N GLN A 51 -5.80 2.89 7.29
CA GLN A 51 -4.46 2.35 7.13
C GLN A 51 -4.42 0.82 7.29
N THR A 52 -4.99 0.28 8.38
CA THR A 52 -5.04 -1.17 8.64
C THR A 52 -5.67 -1.95 7.48
N MET A 53 -6.79 -1.45 6.94
CA MET A 53 -7.48 -2.11 5.83
C MET A 53 -6.69 -2.00 4.53
N LEU A 54 -6.13 -0.83 4.22
CA LEU A 54 -5.35 -0.60 3.02
C LEU A 54 -4.07 -1.45 3.01
N ILE A 55 -3.37 -1.54 4.14
CA ILE A 55 -2.21 -2.43 4.30
C ILE A 55 -2.63 -3.88 4.08
N HIS A 56 -3.74 -4.32 4.69
CA HIS A 56 -4.24 -5.69 4.51
C HIS A 56 -4.54 -6.02 3.04
N LEU A 57 -5.17 -5.10 2.30
CA LEU A 57 -5.49 -5.28 0.89
C LEU A 57 -4.23 -5.28 0.02
N ALA A 58 -3.33 -4.30 0.21
CA ALA A 58 -2.08 -4.20 -0.52
C ALA A 58 -1.19 -5.42 -0.30
N LYS A 59 -1.10 -5.92 0.95
CA LYS A 59 -0.36 -7.13 1.30
C LYS A 59 -0.80 -8.34 0.49
N LYS A 60 -2.08 -8.45 0.09
CA LYS A 60 -2.54 -9.59 -0.71
C LYS A 60 -1.87 -9.65 -2.08
N LYS A 61 -1.45 -8.51 -2.62
CA LYS A 61 -0.78 -8.38 -3.94
C LYS A 61 0.70 -8.73 -3.92
N LEU A 62 1.32 -8.76 -2.74
CA LEU A 62 2.73 -9.09 -2.57
C LEU A 62 2.99 -10.59 -2.77
N ASP A 63 4.21 -10.96 -3.17
CA ASP A 63 4.59 -12.36 -3.22
C ASP A 63 4.85 -12.92 -1.81
N PHE A 64 5.12 -14.23 -1.74
CA PHE A 64 5.32 -14.91 -0.46
C PHE A 64 6.50 -14.33 0.34
N THR A 65 7.59 -13.99 -0.34
CA THR A 65 8.81 -13.46 0.27
C THR A 65 8.54 -12.10 0.89
N GLU A 66 7.92 -11.17 0.16
CA GLU A 66 7.58 -9.86 0.72
C GLU A 66 6.57 -9.96 1.86
N LYS A 67 5.56 -10.83 1.73
CA LYS A 67 4.56 -11.03 2.80
C LYS A 67 5.23 -11.48 4.09
N ARG A 68 6.12 -12.48 4.00
CA ARG A 68 6.89 -13.00 5.14
C ARG A 68 7.78 -11.91 5.73
N ASP A 69 8.50 -11.18 4.90
CA ASP A 69 9.46 -10.18 5.37
C ASP A 69 8.75 -9.00 6.04
N TRP A 70 7.61 -8.54 5.48
CA TRP A 70 6.75 -7.56 6.15
C TRP A 70 6.24 -8.08 7.49
N GLN A 71 5.74 -9.32 7.54
CA GLN A 71 5.29 -9.93 8.80
C GLN A 71 6.40 -9.95 9.86
N ASN A 72 7.65 -10.27 9.47
CA ASN A 72 8.78 -10.27 10.38
C ASN A 72 9.10 -8.89 10.97
N ILE A 73 8.96 -7.82 10.18
CA ILE A 73 9.18 -6.43 10.63
C ILE A 73 8.06 -5.97 11.56
N THR A 74 6.83 -6.48 11.37
CA THR A 74 5.65 -6.06 12.14
C THR A 74 5.20 -7.06 13.22
N LYS A 75 5.95 -8.14 13.47
CA LYS A 75 5.51 -9.25 14.33
C LYS A 75 5.26 -8.85 15.78
N ASP A 76 6.00 -7.85 16.27
CA ASP A 76 5.94 -7.39 17.66
C ASP A 76 4.96 -6.22 17.85
N ARG A 77 4.12 -5.94 16.85
CA ARG A 77 3.17 -4.83 16.85
C ARG A 77 1.91 -5.19 17.65
N THR A 78 1.48 -4.25 18.48
CA THR A 78 0.26 -4.26 19.29
C THR A 78 -0.82 -3.37 18.65
N PRO A 79 -2.07 -3.44 19.12
CA PRO A 79 -3.12 -2.52 18.67
C PRO A 79 -2.73 -1.03 18.81
N ASP A 80 -1.97 -0.67 19.84
CA ASP A 80 -1.58 0.73 20.12
C ASP A 80 -0.45 1.26 19.22
N ASN A 81 0.29 0.37 18.53
CA ASN A 81 1.42 0.75 17.68
C ASN A 81 1.33 0.15 16.27
N MET A 82 0.12 -0.13 15.81
CA MET A 82 -0.17 -0.74 14.51
C MET A 82 0.62 -0.08 13.36
N PRO A 83 1.10 -0.87 12.38
CA PRO A 83 1.87 -0.34 11.27
C PRO A 83 1.09 0.74 10.50
N THR A 84 1.78 1.83 10.17
CA THR A 84 1.19 2.92 9.39
C THR A 84 1.32 2.68 7.89
N MET A 85 0.52 3.40 7.10
CA MET A 85 0.69 3.39 5.64
C MET A 85 2.05 3.92 5.22
N GLU A 86 2.62 4.88 5.94
CA GLU A 86 3.95 5.42 5.64
C GLU A 86 5.04 4.36 5.83
N GLU A 87 5.01 3.63 6.95
CA GLU A 87 5.92 2.51 7.21
C GLU A 87 5.80 1.42 6.13
N PHE A 88 4.57 1.12 5.71
CA PHE A 88 4.31 0.13 4.66
C PHE A 88 4.81 0.58 3.29
N LEU A 89 4.56 1.84 2.90
CA LEU A 89 5.06 2.38 1.62
C LEU A 89 6.60 2.44 1.62
N LYS A 90 7.23 2.79 2.74
CA LYS A 90 8.69 2.75 2.88
C LYS A 90 9.24 1.34 2.65
N PHE A 91 8.62 0.33 3.26
CA PHE A 91 8.98 -1.07 3.02
C PHE A 91 8.89 -1.44 1.52
N LEU A 92 7.83 -1.01 0.83
CA LEU A 92 7.70 -1.25 -0.61
C LEU A 92 8.77 -0.53 -1.43
N THR A 93 9.12 0.71 -1.07
CA THR A 93 10.21 1.46 -1.74
C THR A 93 11.54 0.72 -1.63
N GLU A 94 11.87 0.18 -0.45
CA GLU A 94 13.09 -0.63 -0.25
C GLU A 94 13.09 -1.89 -1.11
N ARG A 95 11.92 -2.51 -1.31
CA ARG A 95 11.77 -3.66 -2.23
C ARG A 95 11.94 -3.28 -3.68
N CYS A 96 11.41 -2.13 -4.08
CA CYS A 96 11.60 -1.60 -5.43
C CYS A 96 13.09 -1.44 -5.75
N HIS A 97 13.85 -0.81 -4.86
CA HIS A 97 15.29 -0.60 -5.06
C HIS A 97 16.09 -1.91 -5.12
N THR A 98 15.74 -2.88 -4.27
CA THR A 98 16.40 -4.20 -4.27
C THR A 98 16.08 -5.00 -5.55
N ALA A 99 14.88 -4.84 -6.12
CA ALA A 99 14.48 -5.52 -7.35
C ALA A 99 15.10 -4.90 -8.61
N SER A 100 15.65 -3.68 -8.53
CA SER A 100 16.35 -3.00 -9.62
C SER A 100 17.88 -3.21 -9.61
N ALA A 101 18.41 -3.86 -8.58
CA ALA A 101 19.84 -4.15 -8.39
C ALA A 101 20.19 -5.57 -8.83
#